data_AF-A0A0F0HYZ7-F1
#
_entry.id   AF-A0A0F0HYZ7-F1
#
_cell.length_a   1.000
_cell.length_b   1.000
_cell.length_c   1.000
_cell.angle_alpha   90.00
_cell.angle_beta   90.00
_cell.angle_gamma   90.00
#
_symmetry.space_group_name_H-M   'P 1'
#
loop_
_entity.id
_entity.type
_entity.pdbx_description
1 polymer ?
#
loop_
_entity_poly.entity_id
_entity_poly.type
_entity_poly.pdbx_seq_one_letter_code
_entity_poly.pdbx_strand_id
1 'polypeptide(L)'
;MRFTLACLVALASSAAAYMVNAPMSGDQVPIQAGTIVTWSAVDTDQPTFDLWLVNMRHFEPYARQIGQGINRDAHTYRVQGVSGVPPNTGYQFNFVRHGADANEAKERPLAQSGDFTVYEEGTV
;
A
#
# COMPACT_ATOMS: atom_id res chain seq x y z
N MET A 1 28.12 -36.25 -36.05
CA MET A 1 27.45 -36.29 -34.74
C MET A 1 26.59 -35.05 -34.60
N ARG A 2 25.28 -35.23 -34.39
CA ARG A 2 24.32 -34.16 -34.06
C ARG A 2 24.40 -33.93 -32.56
N PHE A 3 24.48 -32.69 -32.08
CA PHE A 3 23.81 -32.29 -30.83
C PHE A 3 23.37 -30.82 -30.91
N THR A 4 22.06 -30.73 -31.11
CA THR A 4 21.05 -29.70 -30.88
C THR A 4 21.48 -28.41 -30.18
N LEU A 5 21.15 -27.30 -30.85
CA LEU A 5 20.96 -25.96 -30.31
C LEU A 5 20.08 -26.04 -29.03
N ALA A 6 20.65 -25.82 -27.85
CA ALA A 6 19.86 -25.68 -26.62
C ALA A 6 19.22 -24.29 -26.62
N CYS A 7 18.03 -24.19 -27.22
CA CYS A 7 17.22 -22.98 -27.18
C CYS A 7 16.85 -22.62 -25.73
N LEU A 8 17.05 -21.33 -25.43
CA LEU A 8 16.43 -20.58 -24.35
C LEU A 8 14.97 -20.98 -24.13
N VAL A 9 14.58 -21.28 -22.89
CA VAL A 9 13.42 -20.64 -22.21
C VAL A 9 13.63 -20.78 -20.70
N ALA A 10 14.34 -19.85 -20.06
CA ALA A 10 14.07 -19.60 -18.64
C ALA A 10 12.90 -18.62 -18.62
N LEU A 11 11.71 -19.18 -18.34
CA LEU A 11 10.45 -18.46 -18.27
C LEU A 11 10.59 -17.34 -17.25
N ALA A 12 10.39 -16.09 -17.68
CA ALA A 12 10.38 -14.94 -16.78
C ALA A 12 9.35 -15.20 -15.68
N SER A 13 9.81 -15.36 -14.43
CA SER A 13 8.91 -15.25 -13.29
C SER A 13 8.45 -13.80 -13.27
N SER A 14 7.25 -13.52 -13.77
CA SER A 14 6.55 -12.30 -13.43
C SER A 14 6.26 -12.39 -11.94
N ALA A 15 7.22 -11.99 -11.10
CA ALA A 15 6.98 -11.80 -9.68
C ALA A 15 5.87 -10.76 -9.58
N ALA A 16 4.67 -11.20 -9.22
CA ALA A 16 3.60 -10.28 -8.90
C ALA A 16 4.03 -9.55 -7.62
N ALA A 17 4.42 -8.28 -7.73
CA ALA A 17 4.72 -7.47 -6.56
C ALA A 17 3.47 -7.33 -5.67
N TYR A 18 3.65 -6.92 -4.43
CA TYR A 18 2.58 -6.46 -3.54
C TYR A 18 1.40 -5.82 -4.30
N MET A 19 0.20 -6.32 -4.04
CA MET A 19 -1.04 -5.75 -4.57
C MET A 19 -1.98 -5.43 -3.43
N VAL A 20 -2.25 -4.14 -3.21
CA VAL A 20 -3.22 -3.71 -2.20
C VAL A 20 -4.63 -3.91 -2.77
N ASN A 21 -5.41 -4.78 -2.11
CA ASN A 21 -6.73 -5.20 -2.56
C ASN A 21 -7.85 -4.33 -1.97
N ALA A 22 -7.64 -3.80 -0.76
CA ALA A 22 -8.56 -2.88 -0.11
C ALA A 22 -7.79 -1.86 0.75
N PRO A 23 -8.26 -0.60 0.85
CA PRO A 23 -9.43 -0.03 0.17
C PRO A 23 -9.26 0.06 -1.35
N MET A 24 -10.38 0.00 -2.06
CA MET A 24 -10.46 0.14 -3.51
C MET A 24 -10.66 1.61 -3.89
N SER A 25 -10.50 1.91 -5.18
CA SER A 25 -10.72 3.27 -5.68
C SER A 25 -12.18 3.69 -5.47
N GLY A 26 -12.38 4.88 -4.90
CA GLY A 26 -13.70 5.45 -4.62
C GLY A 26 -14.29 5.08 -3.26
N ASP A 27 -13.65 4.17 -2.50
CA ASP A 27 -14.12 3.80 -1.17
C ASP A 27 -14.20 5.03 -0.24
N GLN A 28 -15.16 4.98 0.68
CA GLN A 28 -15.24 5.90 1.80
C GLN A 28 -14.61 5.22 3.01
N VAL A 29 -13.58 5.83 3.57
CA VAL A 29 -12.78 5.27 4.66
C VAL A 29 -12.93 6.12 5.93
N PRO A 30 -13.59 5.60 6.98
CA PRO A 30 -13.65 6.26 8.29
C PRO A 30 -12.34 6.01 9.03
N ILE A 31 -11.30 6.77 8.73
CA ILE A 31 -9.93 6.48 9.21
C ILE A 31 -9.81 6.48 10.76
N GLN A 32 -10.69 7.21 11.45
CA GLN A 32 -10.75 7.24 12.91
C GLN A 32 -11.44 5.98 13.48
N ALA A 33 -12.62 5.61 12.96
CA ALA A 33 -13.36 4.42 13.42
C ALA A 33 -12.67 3.12 13.01
N GLY A 34 -12.07 3.14 11.83
CA GLY A 34 -11.12 2.15 11.33
C GLY A 34 -11.50 1.56 9.98
N THR A 35 -10.51 0.96 9.35
CA THR A 35 -10.62 0.23 8.09
C THR A 35 -9.64 -0.93 8.10
N ILE A 36 -9.82 -1.88 7.18
CA ILE A 36 -8.93 -3.02 6.99
C ILE A 36 -8.22 -2.83 5.66
N VAL A 37 -6.89 -2.74 5.73
CA VAL A 37 -6.03 -2.80 4.54
C VAL A 37 -5.74 -4.27 4.26
N THR A 38 -6.00 -4.73 3.04
CA THR A 38 -5.71 -6.12 2.63
C THR A 38 -4.81 -6.14 1.41
N TRP A 39 -3.99 -7.18 1.28
CA TRP A 39 -3.06 -7.31 0.15
C TRP A 39 -2.76 -8.75 -0.23
N SER A 40 -2.33 -8.90 -1.48
CA SER A 40 -1.67 -10.09 -1.99
C SER A 40 -0.17 -9.82 -2.08
N ALA A 41 0.65 -10.87 -1.90
CA ALA A 41 2.10 -10.81 -2.03
C ALA A 41 2.63 -12.14 -2.58
N VAL A 42 3.86 -12.13 -3.08
CA VAL A 42 4.59 -13.33 -3.51
C VAL A 42 5.86 -13.52 -2.69
N ASP A 43 6.45 -14.71 -2.78
CA ASP A 43 7.62 -15.09 -1.96
C ASP A 43 8.84 -14.18 -2.15
N THR A 44 8.95 -13.51 -3.31
CA THR A 44 10.05 -12.58 -3.61
C THR A 44 9.84 -11.16 -3.07
N ASP A 45 8.66 -10.83 -2.54
CA ASP A 45 8.43 -9.56 -1.86
C ASP A 45 9.20 -9.53 -0.53
N GLN A 46 9.57 -8.33 -0.07
CA GLN A 46 10.22 -8.15 1.25
C GLN A 46 9.32 -8.75 2.36
N PRO A 47 9.88 -9.45 3.37
CA PRO A 47 9.07 -10.12 4.40
C PRO A 47 8.33 -9.14 5.32
N THR A 48 8.76 -7.87 5.36
CA THR A 48 8.12 -6.80 6.12
C THR A 48 8.04 -5.51 5.33
N PHE A 49 7.06 -4.68 5.65
CA PHE A 49 6.87 -3.34 5.08
C PHE A 49 6.34 -2.36 6.13
N ASP A 50 6.46 -1.06 5.85
CA ASP A 50 5.80 0.00 6.60
C ASP A 50 4.60 0.53 5.81
N LEU A 51 3.53 0.90 6.51
CA LEU A 51 2.28 1.40 5.95
C LEU A 51 2.17 2.91 6.18
N TRP A 52 1.93 3.65 5.10
CA TRP A 52 1.73 5.09 5.13
C TRP A 52 0.39 5.48 4.52
N LEU A 53 -0.28 6.47 5.12
CA LEU A 53 -1.41 7.17 4.54
C LEU A 53 -0.88 8.41 3.82
N VAL A 54 -1.14 8.52 2.52
CA VAL A 54 -0.60 9.58 1.66
C VAL A 54 -1.74 10.27 0.92
N ASN A 55 -1.65 11.58 0.71
CA ASN A 55 -2.52 12.31 -0.22
C ASN A 55 -1.70 13.37 -0.96
N MET A 56 -1.41 13.08 -2.23
CA MET A 56 -0.66 13.97 -3.12
C MET A 56 -1.54 15.05 -3.78
N ARG A 57 -2.86 15.00 -3.59
CA ARG A 57 -3.81 16.01 -4.06
C ARG A 57 -4.05 17.12 -3.05
N HIS A 58 -3.62 16.94 -1.80
CA HIS A 58 -3.64 17.96 -0.76
C HIS A 58 -2.44 18.90 -0.91
N PHE A 59 -2.63 20.20 -0.60
CA PHE A 59 -1.53 21.16 -0.49
C PHE A 59 -1.38 21.62 0.96
N GLU A 60 -0.24 21.40 1.62
CA GLU A 60 0.94 20.65 1.14
C GLU A 60 0.72 19.13 1.07
N PRO A 61 1.47 18.36 0.26
CA PRO A 61 1.30 16.91 0.18
C PRO A 61 1.29 16.23 1.55
N TYR A 62 0.27 15.44 1.82
CA TYR A 62 0.07 14.78 3.10
C TYR A 62 0.78 13.42 3.12
N ALA A 63 1.47 13.11 4.22
CA ALA A 63 1.99 11.78 4.50
C ALA A 63 1.99 11.53 6.01
N ARG A 64 1.46 10.38 6.43
CA ARG A 64 1.45 9.93 7.83
C ARG A 64 1.77 8.45 7.91
N GLN A 65 2.71 8.09 8.76
CA GLN A 65 3.00 6.69 9.06
C GLN A 65 1.88 6.09 9.91
N ILE A 66 1.41 4.91 9.51
CA ILE A 66 0.27 4.20 10.12
C ILE A 66 0.72 2.95 10.87
N GLY A 67 1.72 2.26 10.34
CA GLY A 67 2.27 1.05 10.95
C GLY A 67 3.67 0.76 10.42
N GLN A 68 4.44 0.01 11.20
CA GLN A 68 5.82 -0.37 10.86
C GLN A 68 6.05 -1.87 11.05
N GLY A 69 6.95 -2.42 10.23
CA GLY A 69 7.39 -3.80 10.33
C GLY A 69 6.24 -4.79 10.18
N ILE A 70 5.24 -4.44 9.37
CA ILE A 70 4.06 -5.27 9.12
C ILE A 70 4.52 -6.51 8.36
N ASN A 71 4.15 -7.68 8.89
CA ASN A 71 4.48 -8.96 8.27
C ASN A 71 3.71 -9.11 6.96
N ARG A 72 4.43 -9.32 5.85
CA ARG A 72 3.88 -9.59 4.51
C ARG A 72 2.83 -10.70 4.52
N ASP A 73 3.08 -11.78 5.25
CA ASP A 73 2.26 -12.99 5.26
C ASP A 73 1.02 -12.86 6.15
N ALA A 74 0.82 -11.69 6.79
CA ALA A 74 -0.40 -11.41 7.52
C ALA A 74 -1.60 -11.14 6.60
N HIS A 75 -1.36 -10.68 5.36
CA HIS A 75 -2.35 -10.33 4.32
C HIS A 75 -3.41 -9.27 4.69
N THR A 76 -3.42 -8.81 5.94
CA THR A 76 -4.34 -7.82 6.46
C THR A 76 -3.71 -6.98 7.58
N TYR A 77 -4.10 -5.71 7.67
CA TYR A 77 -3.72 -4.80 8.75
C TYR A 77 -4.91 -3.89 9.09
N ARG A 78 -5.28 -3.86 10.37
CA ARG A 78 -6.37 -2.99 10.86
C ARG A 78 -5.82 -1.60 11.17
N VAL A 79 -6.31 -0.60 10.46
CA VAL A 79 -6.03 0.82 10.72
C VAL A 79 -7.19 1.38 11.53
N GLN A 80 -6.94 1.98 12.69
CA GLN A 80 -7.97 2.58 13.53
C GLN A 80 -7.35 3.64 14.46
N GLY A 81 -8.17 4.56 14.96
CA GLY A 81 -7.72 5.57 15.92
C GLY A 81 -6.80 6.65 15.34
N VAL A 82 -6.76 6.80 14.01
CA VAL A 82 -5.90 7.79 13.36
C VAL A 82 -6.62 9.15 13.36
N SER A 83 -6.35 9.99 14.36
CA SER A 83 -6.97 11.29 14.54
C SER A 83 -6.30 12.41 13.74
N GLY A 84 -7.03 13.47 13.37
CA GLY A 84 -6.45 14.65 12.71
C GLY A 84 -5.96 14.36 11.29
N VAL A 85 -6.68 13.53 10.56
CA VAL A 85 -6.55 13.35 9.11
C VAL A 85 -7.61 14.24 8.46
N PRO A 86 -7.25 15.26 7.67
CA PRO A 86 -8.23 16.13 7.04
C PRO A 86 -9.16 15.34 6.10
N PRO A 87 -10.50 15.48 6.20
CA PRO A 87 -11.43 14.91 5.23
C PRO A 87 -11.10 15.39 3.81
N ASN A 88 -10.84 14.45 2.89
CA ASN A 88 -10.56 14.75 1.49
C ASN A 88 -10.61 13.49 0.63
N THR A 89 -10.66 13.67 -0.68
CA THR A 89 -10.44 12.62 -1.69
C THR A 89 -8.96 12.48 -2.04
N GLY A 90 -8.57 11.35 -2.64
CA GLY A 90 -7.22 11.14 -3.16
C GLY A 90 -6.23 10.61 -2.12
N TYR A 91 -6.73 10.07 -1.01
CA TYR A 91 -5.90 9.33 -0.07
C TYR A 91 -5.55 7.95 -0.62
N GLN A 92 -4.36 7.47 -0.29
CA GLN A 92 -3.88 6.13 -0.61
C GLN A 92 -3.18 5.53 0.61
N PHE A 93 -3.23 4.20 0.72
CA PHE A 93 -2.33 3.45 1.56
C PHE A 93 -1.14 2.96 0.73
N ASN A 94 0.05 3.40 1.12
CA ASN A 94 1.29 3.11 0.44
C ASN A 94 2.16 2.20 1.31
N PHE A 95 2.66 1.13 0.70
CA PHE A 95 3.62 0.22 1.31
C PHE A 95 5.02 0.67 0.92
N VAL A 96 5.94 0.73 1.88
CA VAL A 96 7.36 1.06 1.65
C VAL A 96 8.24 0.08 2.39
N ARG A 97 9.53 0.02 2.05
CA ARG A 97 10.47 -0.81 2.82
C ARG A 97 10.47 -0.36 4.28
N HIS A 98 10.75 -1.30 5.19
CA HIS A 98 10.82 -0.99 6.61
C HIS A 98 11.87 0.10 6.89
N GLY A 99 11.48 1.13 7.65
CA GLY A 99 12.35 2.27 7.99
C GLY A 99 12.49 3.32 6.88
N ALA A 100 11.67 3.26 5.84
CA ALA A 100 11.57 4.34 4.85
C ALA A 100 10.93 5.61 5.43
N ASP A 101 11.25 6.76 4.81
CA ASP A 101 10.73 8.06 5.21
C ASP A 101 9.46 8.47 4.45
N ALA A 102 8.93 9.64 4.80
CA ALA A 102 7.75 10.20 4.16
C ALA A 102 7.95 10.50 2.67
N ASN A 103 9.18 10.79 2.21
CA ASN A 103 9.43 11.09 0.80
C ASN A 103 9.33 9.83 -0.05
N GLU A 104 9.88 8.72 0.44
CA GLU A 104 9.70 7.43 -0.21
C GLU A 104 8.25 6.99 -0.23
N ALA A 105 7.51 7.19 0.86
CA ALA A 105 6.08 6.90 0.91
C ALA A 105 5.27 7.67 -0.15
N LYS A 106 5.67 8.90 -0.47
CA LYS A 106 5.02 9.74 -1.48
C LYS A 106 5.44 9.40 -2.91
N GLU A 107 6.71 9.07 -3.13
CA GLU A 107 7.30 9.07 -4.47
C GLU A 107 7.61 7.68 -5.02
N ARG A 108 7.90 6.71 -4.15
CA ARG A 108 8.46 5.41 -4.53
C ARG A 108 7.91 4.24 -3.69
N PRO A 109 6.58 4.09 -3.58
CA PRO A 109 6.01 2.96 -2.85
C PRO A 109 6.32 1.62 -3.52
N LEU A 110 6.42 0.56 -2.71
CA LEU A 110 6.45 -0.83 -3.16
C LEU A 110 5.09 -1.23 -3.77
N ALA A 111 4.00 -0.74 -3.17
CA ALA A 111 2.64 -0.86 -3.65
C ALA A 111 1.77 0.27 -3.11
N GLN A 112 0.68 0.55 -3.80
CA GLN A 112 -0.29 1.59 -3.46
C GLN A 112 -1.72 1.05 -3.60
N SER A 113 -2.60 1.46 -2.69
CA SER A 113 -4.05 1.22 -2.85
C SER A 113 -4.62 2.05 -4.01
N GLY A 114 -5.88 1.78 -4.35
CA GLY A 114 -6.66 2.76 -5.10
C GLY A 114 -6.91 4.02 -4.26
N ASP A 115 -7.18 5.15 -4.94
CA ASP A 115 -7.52 6.41 -4.30
C ASP A 115 -8.88 6.31 -3.59
N PHE A 116 -8.92 6.64 -2.30
CA PHE A 116 -10.15 6.66 -1.51
C PHE A 116 -10.42 8.04 -0.89
N THR A 117 -11.61 8.18 -0.32
CA THR A 117 -12.05 9.38 0.39
C THR A 117 -11.97 9.13 1.88
N VAL A 118 -11.27 10.00 2.62
CA VAL A 118 -11.37 10.05 4.08
C VAL A 118 -12.49 11.01 4.44
N TYR A 119 -13.34 10.59 5.37
CA TYR A 119 -14.40 11.41 5.95
C TYR A 119 -14.34 11.35 7.48
N GLU A 120 -14.86 12.39 8.12
CA GLU A 120 -15.14 12.39 9.56
C GLU A 120 -16.53 11.79 9.77
N GLU A 121 -16.66 10.77 10.62
CA GLU A 121 -17.97 10.35 11.09
C GLU A 121 -18.54 11.44 12.00
N GLY A 122 -19.67 12.04 11.60
CA GLY A 122 -20.38 13.02 12.42
C GLY A 122 -20.88 14.29 11.73
N THR A 123 -20.74 14.43 10.40
CA THR A 123 -21.34 15.55 9.65
C THR A 123 -22.33 15.02 8.62
N VAL A 124 -23.59 14.87 9.04
CA VAL A 124 -24.79 14.87 8.18
C VAL A 124 -25.48 16.22 8.31
#